data_AF-A0A8H3SDC7-F1
#
_entry.id   AF-A0A8H3SDC7-F1
#
_cell.length_a   1.000
_cell.length_b   1.000
_cell.length_c   1.000
_cell.angle_alpha   90.00
_cell.angle_beta   90.00
_cell.angle_gamma   90.00
#
_symmetry.space_group_name_H-M   'P 1'
#
loop_
_entity.id
_entity.type
_entity.pdbx_description
1 polymer ?
#
loop_
_entity_poly.entity_id
_entity_poly.type
_entity_poly.pdbx_seq_one_letter_code
_entity_poly.pdbx_strand_id
1 'polypeptide(L)'
;MADPITWGTVGWAIGEGALGWVGSKIMDGIFGHDGPGPVELQERSIKQIALVFQKALEAERLQEASDKLKSLINNVAEYNNAPSTSLFQLEDATTDSQDLLSTLAGLQYLGLPAYLVAASMRIVILQELLLVKGDSGYLLSIIGQISRSIDECDTALAKGFDMFNALGAGSAPTPIPILGDPIPILGDIWSWIFNGVQQTYQGSEAEVHEQIKNYCLGFKEQEMDPIEDLYKKVRQEWVAIREGALERAKAAGLRVPRGFQAVFTEGDPGTAIGGYVFAEGFPGSGIAGFDLLSPEDRAFAFDYDHSGKLDHVVFYRPGNGAFWIAKNKGGEFSPVYDQGQGGNGIGGYDLLSLADRSFAFDYDHSGKLDHVVLYRPGTGIFWIVKNNGDDRAFAFDYDHSGKRDHVVFYRPGKGAFWIAKNKGGEFSPVYNQGQGGNGIGGYKLARLADRAFAFDYDHSGNLDYVAFYRPGTGTFWVIKELEGRIVP
;
A
#
# COMPACT_ATOMS: atom_id res chain seq x y z
N MET A 1 -43.41 -17.63 15.65
CA MET A 1 -43.30 -16.27 15.13
C MET A 1 -41.95 -15.77 15.59
N ALA A 2 -41.08 -15.36 14.67
CA ALA A 2 -39.84 -14.69 15.03
C ALA A 2 -40.20 -13.35 15.69
N ASP A 3 -39.49 -12.96 16.74
CA ASP A 3 -39.66 -11.62 17.30
C ASP A 3 -39.29 -10.58 16.22
N PRO A 4 -40.12 -9.56 15.97
CA PRO A 4 -39.80 -8.50 15.03
C PRO A 4 -38.49 -7.81 15.43
N ILE A 5 -37.79 -7.21 14.45
CA ILE A 5 -36.50 -6.52 14.62
C ILE A 5 -36.44 -5.82 15.98
N THR A 6 -35.73 -6.43 16.93
CA THR A 6 -35.53 -5.79 18.23
C THR A 6 -34.42 -4.77 18.01
N TRP A 7 -34.81 -3.48 17.98
CA TRP A 7 -33.87 -2.35 17.99
C TRP A 7 -32.84 -2.42 19.12
N GLY A 8 -33.06 -3.28 20.13
CA GLY A 8 -32.06 -3.65 21.13
C GLY A 8 -30.82 -4.35 20.55
N THR A 9 -30.95 -5.18 19.51
CA THR A 9 -29.80 -5.86 18.87
C THR A 9 -28.99 -4.89 18.02
N VAL A 10 -29.68 -3.98 17.33
CA VAL A 10 -29.08 -2.85 16.58
C VAL A 10 -28.42 -1.87 17.54
N GLY A 11 -29.10 -1.54 18.66
CA GLY A 11 -28.60 -0.65 19.70
C GLY A 11 -27.45 -1.23 20.52
N TRP A 12 -27.37 -2.55 20.71
CA TRP A 12 -26.28 -3.22 21.41
C TRP A 12 -25.00 -3.27 20.56
N ALA A 13 -25.11 -3.54 19.26
CA ALA A 13 -23.99 -3.44 18.31
C ALA A 13 -23.50 -2.00 18.12
N ILE A 14 -24.37 -1.01 18.32
CA ILE A 14 -24.07 0.43 18.30
C ILE A 14 -23.52 0.93 19.65
N GLY A 15 -23.81 0.23 20.76
CA GLY A 15 -23.58 0.70 22.13
C GLY A 15 -22.17 0.48 22.70
N GLU A 16 -21.40 -0.52 22.25
CA GLU A 16 -20.07 -0.81 22.83
C GLU A 16 -18.90 -0.13 22.10
N GLY A 17 -19.18 0.75 21.13
CA GLY A 17 -18.16 1.38 20.30
C GLY A 17 -18.29 2.89 20.14
N ALA A 18 -17.59 3.67 20.97
CA ALA A 18 -17.27 5.09 20.74
C ALA A 18 -18.45 6.02 20.38
N LEU A 19 -19.63 5.70 20.90
CA LEU A 19 -20.79 6.59 20.94
C LEU A 19 -20.98 7.20 22.34
N GLY A 20 -19.92 7.32 23.14
CA GLY A 20 -20.00 7.88 24.49
C GLY A 20 -20.49 9.34 24.52
N TRP A 21 -20.18 10.13 23.50
CA TRP A 21 -20.56 11.55 23.46
C TRP A 21 -21.79 11.83 22.57
N VAL A 22 -21.84 11.27 21.35
CA VAL A 22 -22.99 11.39 20.44
C VAL A 22 -24.10 10.42 20.82
N GLY A 23 -23.74 9.19 21.20
CA GLY A 23 -24.68 8.16 21.64
C GLY A 23 -25.25 8.36 23.04
N SER A 24 -24.56 9.00 23.98
CA SER A 24 -25.21 9.40 25.25
C SER A 24 -26.38 10.34 24.96
N LYS A 25 -26.23 11.33 24.07
CA LYS A 25 -27.31 12.26 23.70
C LYS A 25 -28.42 11.62 22.88
N ILE A 26 -28.07 10.68 22.00
CA ILE A 26 -29.02 9.87 21.23
C ILE A 26 -29.77 8.90 22.16
N MET A 27 -29.10 8.20 23.06
CA MET A 27 -29.68 7.19 23.95
C MET A 27 -30.44 7.82 25.13
N ASP A 28 -29.97 8.93 25.70
CA ASP A 28 -30.74 9.70 26.71
C ASP A 28 -32.00 10.33 26.09
N GLY A 29 -31.95 10.67 24.80
CA GLY A 29 -33.09 11.17 24.03
C GLY A 29 -34.08 10.08 23.59
N ILE A 30 -33.59 8.84 23.37
CA ILE A 30 -34.40 7.69 22.96
C ILE A 30 -34.94 6.90 24.19
N PHE A 31 -34.23 6.87 25.32
CA PHE A 31 -34.49 5.94 26.43
C PHE A 31 -34.37 6.53 27.86
N GLY A 32 -34.44 7.85 28.05
CA GLY A 32 -34.41 8.48 29.38
C GLY A 32 -35.42 7.88 30.38
N HIS A 33 -34.97 7.65 31.62
CA HIS A 33 -35.61 6.77 32.61
C HIS A 33 -36.92 7.23 33.28
N ASP A 34 -37.54 8.34 32.87
CA ASP A 34 -38.83 8.76 33.40
C ASP A 34 -39.79 9.05 32.23
N GLY A 35 -40.81 8.18 32.08
CA GLY A 35 -41.64 8.06 30.89
C GLY A 35 -42.35 9.34 30.42
N PRO A 36 -42.59 9.44 29.09
CA PRO A 36 -43.93 9.19 28.55
C PRO A 36 -43.93 8.33 27.27
N GLY A 37 -45.12 7.96 26.79
CA GLY A 37 -45.37 6.81 25.90
C GLY A 37 -44.83 6.84 24.46
N PRO A 38 -44.89 5.69 23.75
CA PRO A 38 -44.05 5.32 22.59
C PRO A 38 -44.19 6.19 21.33
N VAL A 39 -45.20 7.06 21.26
CA VAL A 39 -45.55 7.82 20.04
C VAL A 39 -44.96 9.24 20.06
N GLU A 40 -44.67 9.81 21.24
CA GLU A 40 -44.02 11.14 21.35
C GLU A 40 -42.49 11.08 21.22
N LEU A 41 -41.88 9.90 21.36
CA LEU A 41 -40.42 9.67 21.32
C LEU A 41 -39.82 9.62 19.90
N GLN A 42 -40.65 9.48 18.86
CA GLN A 42 -40.19 9.41 17.47
C GLN A 42 -39.96 10.78 16.82
N GLU A 43 -40.74 11.80 17.19
CA GLU A 43 -40.72 13.10 16.50
C GLU A 43 -39.55 14.01 16.92
N ARG A 44 -39.07 13.91 18.17
CA ARG A 44 -37.93 14.71 18.68
C ARG A 44 -36.58 14.16 18.23
N SER A 45 -36.43 12.84 18.14
CA SER A 45 -35.20 12.15 17.74
C SER A 45 -34.84 12.42 16.27
N ILE A 46 -35.85 12.48 15.39
CA ILE A 46 -35.69 12.82 13.97
C ILE A 46 -35.27 14.30 13.78
N LYS A 47 -35.82 15.21 14.60
CA LYS A 47 -35.51 16.65 14.55
C LYS A 47 -34.08 16.99 14.97
N GLN A 48 -33.48 16.23 15.91
CA GLN A 48 -32.10 16.48 16.34
C GLN A 48 -31.05 15.85 15.42
N ILE A 49 -31.35 14.69 14.82
CA ILE A 49 -30.55 14.11 13.73
C ILE A 49 -30.50 15.10 12.56
N ALA A 50 -31.64 15.66 12.15
CA ALA A 50 -31.70 16.68 11.11
C ALA A 50 -30.85 17.92 11.43
N LEU A 51 -30.76 18.34 12.70
CA LEU A 51 -30.03 19.54 13.13
C LEU A 51 -28.49 19.38 13.13
N VAL A 52 -27.99 18.17 13.38
CA VAL A 52 -26.55 17.83 13.31
C VAL A 52 -26.10 17.73 11.85
N PHE A 53 -26.95 17.15 10.99
CA PHE A 53 -26.76 17.10 9.53
C PHE A 53 -26.85 18.50 8.88
N GLN A 54 -27.71 19.38 9.40
CA GLN A 54 -27.91 20.76 8.88
C GLN A 54 -26.68 21.67 9.01
N LYS A 55 -25.72 21.35 9.89
CA LYS A 55 -24.51 22.15 10.08
C LYS A 55 -23.31 21.70 9.25
N ALA A 56 -23.37 20.53 8.60
CA ALA A 56 -22.19 19.91 8.01
C ALA A 56 -21.95 20.27 6.53
N LEU A 57 -22.86 20.11 5.57
CA LEU A 57 -22.54 20.33 4.15
C LEU A 57 -23.75 20.57 3.22
N GLU A 58 -23.45 21.16 2.06
CA GLU A 58 -24.26 21.65 0.93
C GLU A 58 -25.70 21.08 0.79
N ALA A 59 -26.66 22.02 0.68
CA ALA A 59 -28.08 21.83 0.96
C ALA A 59 -28.86 20.83 0.08
N GLU A 60 -28.35 20.41 -1.08
CA GLU A 60 -29.12 19.61 -2.03
C GLU A 60 -28.99 18.10 -1.78
N ARG A 61 -27.76 17.59 -1.64
CA ARG A 61 -27.50 16.15 -1.44
C ARG A 61 -27.95 15.66 -0.06
N LEU A 62 -27.97 16.57 0.92
CA LEU A 62 -28.42 16.28 2.28
C LEU A 62 -29.95 16.19 2.39
N GLN A 63 -30.66 17.02 1.61
CA GLN A 63 -32.12 16.92 1.51
C GLN A 63 -32.52 15.59 0.88
N GLU A 64 -31.84 15.17 -0.19
CA GLU A 64 -32.05 13.86 -0.82
C GLU A 64 -31.78 12.70 0.16
N ALA A 65 -30.65 12.73 0.89
CA ALA A 65 -30.35 11.71 1.90
C ALA A 65 -31.38 11.68 3.04
N SER A 66 -31.83 12.85 3.50
CA SER A 66 -32.84 12.99 4.55
C SER A 66 -34.19 12.42 4.13
N ASP A 67 -34.62 12.69 2.89
CA ASP A 67 -35.89 12.19 2.38
C ASP A 67 -35.85 10.67 2.14
N LYS A 68 -34.72 10.13 1.66
CA LYS A 68 -34.50 8.68 1.58
C LYS A 68 -34.50 8.00 2.95
N LEU A 69 -33.85 8.61 3.95
CA LEU A 69 -33.86 8.08 5.31
C LEU A 69 -35.27 8.08 5.92
N LYS A 70 -36.06 9.14 5.70
CA LYS A 70 -37.47 9.16 6.16
C LYS A 70 -38.30 8.06 5.50
N SER A 71 -38.16 7.89 4.19
CA SER A 71 -38.84 6.80 3.45
C SER A 71 -38.49 5.44 4.05
N LEU A 72 -37.19 5.19 4.24
CA LEU A 72 -36.68 3.97 4.85
C LEU A 72 -37.23 3.72 6.26
N ILE A 73 -37.24 4.74 7.11
CA ILE A 73 -37.79 4.65 8.48
C ILE A 73 -39.29 4.31 8.44
N ASN A 74 -40.05 4.98 7.56
CA ASN A 74 -41.49 4.72 7.43
C ASN A 74 -41.76 3.28 6.99
N ASN A 75 -41.03 2.79 5.98
CA ASN A 75 -41.21 1.44 5.47
C ASN A 75 -40.87 0.37 6.54
N VAL A 76 -39.78 0.57 7.30
CA VAL A 76 -39.42 -0.32 8.42
C VAL A 76 -40.45 -0.26 9.56
N ALA A 77 -40.98 0.94 9.87
CA ALA A 77 -42.01 1.09 10.89
C ALA A 77 -43.33 0.41 10.50
N GLU A 78 -43.76 0.57 9.25
CA GLU A 78 -44.95 -0.10 8.71
C GLU A 78 -44.79 -1.63 8.67
N TYR A 79 -43.61 -2.12 8.30
CA TYR A 79 -43.28 -3.54 8.40
C TYR A 79 -43.40 -4.04 9.85
N ASN A 80 -42.77 -3.38 10.81
CA ASN A 80 -42.80 -3.78 12.22
C ASN A 80 -44.21 -3.78 12.82
N ASN A 81 -45.07 -2.87 12.38
CA ASN A 81 -46.47 -2.80 12.84
C ASN A 81 -47.32 -3.96 12.29
N ALA A 82 -47.02 -4.48 11.10
CA ALA A 82 -47.77 -5.58 10.50
C ALA A 82 -46.90 -6.53 9.65
N PRO A 83 -45.98 -7.31 10.26
CA PRO A 83 -44.98 -8.07 9.51
C PRO A 83 -45.56 -9.11 8.54
N SER A 84 -46.72 -9.68 8.88
CA SER A 84 -47.39 -10.71 8.07
C SER A 84 -48.11 -10.17 6.83
N THR A 85 -48.40 -8.86 6.77
CA THR A 85 -49.14 -8.23 5.65
C THR A 85 -48.33 -7.17 4.91
N SER A 86 -47.20 -6.73 5.48
CA SER A 86 -46.39 -5.63 4.96
C SER A 86 -45.02 -6.07 4.44
N LEU A 87 -44.88 -7.31 3.95
CA LEU A 87 -43.61 -7.82 3.42
C LEU A 87 -43.05 -6.96 2.28
N PHE A 88 -43.92 -6.38 1.46
CA PHE A 88 -43.51 -5.45 0.38
C PHE A 88 -42.79 -4.21 0.94
N GLN A 89 -43.15 -3.74 2.13
CA GLN A 89 -42.47 -2.61 2.77
C GLN A 89 -41.03 -2.94 3.15
N LEU A 90 -40.73 -4.20 3.44
CA LEU A 90 -39.36 -4.64 3.70
C LEU A 90 -38.53 -4.70 2.40
N GLU A 91 -39.16 -4.98 1.26
CA GLU A 91 -38.53 -4.89 -0.06
C GLU A 91 -38.29 -3.43 -0.48
N ASP A 92 -39.26 -2.55 -0.22
CA ASP A 92 -39.13 -1.11 -0.46
C ASP A 92 -38.04 -0.49 0.43
N ALA A 93 -37.99 -0.87 1.71
CA ALA A 93 -36.88 -0.53 2.62
C ALA A 93 -35.52 -1.04 2.12
N THR A 94 -35.49 -2.18 1.42
CA THR A 94 -34.27 -2.67 0.78
C THR A 94 -33.89 -1.78 -0.40
N THR A 95 -34.82 -1.28 -1.18
CA THR A 95 -34.50 -0.35 -2.28
C THR A 95 -34.03 1.00 -1.73
N ASP A 96 -34.77 1.57 -0.79
CA ASP A 96 -34.47 2.88 -0.20
C ASP A 96 -33.12 2.90 0.53
N SER A 97 -32.77 1.82 1.23
CA SER A 97 -31.48 1.71 1.89
C SER A 97 -30.30 1.64 0.90
N GLN A 98 -30.49 1.05 -0.28
CA GLN A 98 -29.46 1.03 -1.32
C GLN A 98 -29.24 2.44 -1.90
N ASP A 99 -30.32 3.17 -2.13
CA ASP A 99 -30.27 4.53 -2.67
C ASP A 99 -29.66 5.51 -1.67
N LEU A 100 -30.00 5.35 -0.38
CA LEU A 100 -29.40 6.12 0.71
C LEU A 100 -27.88 5.89 0.77
N LEU A 101 -27.44 4.63 0.70
CA LEU A 101 -26.02 4.30 0.69
C LEU A 101 -25.29 4.92 -0.49
N SER A 102 -25.90 4.91 -1.67
CA SER A 102 -25.31 5.50 -2.88
C SER A 102 -25.14 7.02 -2.73
N THR A 103 -26.13 7.70 -2.15
CA THR A 103 -26.03 9.14 -1.84
C THR A 103 -24.92 9.41 -0.81
N LEU A 104 -24.86 8.63 0.27
CA LEU A 104 -23.89 8.82 1.36
C LEU A 104 -22.46 8.48 0.92
N ALA A 105 -22.25 7.45 0.10
CA ALA A 105 -20.95 7.13 -0.52
C ALA A 105 -20.40 8.32 -1.31
N GLY A 106 -21.30 9.03 -2.00
CA GLY A 106 -20.95 10.23 -2.76
C GLY A 106 -20.45 11.42 -1.92
N LEU A 107 -20.62 11.37 -0.59
CA LEU A 107 -20.07 12.35 0.37
C LEU A 107 -18.67 11.96 0.88
N GLN A 108 -18.17 10.77 0.51
CA GLN A 108 -16.83 10.29 0.86
C GLN A 108 -16.60 10.31 2.38
N TYR A 109 -15.41 10.74 2.83
CA TYR A 109 -15.04 10.80 4.24
C TYR A 109 -16.05 11.56 5.11
N LEU A 110 -16.59 12.67 4.59
CA LEU A 110 -17.54 13.52 5.33
C LEU A 110 -18.89 12.81 5.59
N GLY A 111 -19.25 11.85 4.74
CA GLY A 111 -20.45 11.02 4.92
C GLY A 111 -20.20 9.69 5.61
N LEU A 112 -18.94 9.35 5.93
CA LEU A 112 -18.56 8.03 6.41
C LEU A 112 -19.33 7.60 7.69
N PRO A 113 -19.47 8.44 8.73
CA PRO A 113 -20.25 8.06 9.91
C PRO A 113 -21.71 7.71 9.59
N ALA A 114 -22.35 8.49 8.71
CA ALA A 114 -23.72 8.25 8.29
C ALA A 114 -23.83 6.99 7.42
N TYR A 115 -22.83 6.75 6.56
CA TYR A 115 -22.75 5.58 5.71
C TYR A 115 -22.66 4.29 6.55
N LEU A 116 -21.84 4.26 7.61
CA LEU A 116 -21.71 3.11 8.51
C LEU A 116 -23.06 2.70 9.13
N VAL A 117 -23.84 3.69 9.57
CA VAL A 117 -25.17 3.46 10.14
C VAL A 117 -26.13 2.92 9.07
N ALA A 118 -26.20 3.57 7.90
CA ALA A 118 -27.07 3.15 6.81
C ALA A 118 -26.74 1.74 6.30
N ALA A 119 -25.46 1.39 6.24
CA ALA A 119 -24.99 0.09 5.77
C ALA A 119 -25.36 -1.01 6.77
N SER A 120 -25.18 -0.73 8.06
CA SER A 120 -25.62 -1.63 9.13
C SER A 120 -27.13 -1.86 9.10
N MET A 121 -27.92 -0.79 8.91
CA MET A 121 -29.37 -0.89 8.77
C MET A 121 -29.77 -1.78 7.58
N ARG A 122 -29.11 -1.60 6.43
CA ARG A 122 -29.35 -2.43 5.25
C ARG A 122 -29.04 -3.91 5.51
N ILE A 123 -27.92 -4.20 6.19
CA ILE A 123 -27.54 -5.57 6.53
C ILE A 123 -28.63 -6.22 7.40
N VAL A 124 -29.17 -5.49 8.37
CA VAL A 124 -30.28 -5.96 9.22
C VAL A 124 -31.55 -6.23 8.40
N ILE A 125 -31.92 -5.31 7.49
CA ILE A 125 -33.07 -5.51 6.59
C ILE A 125 -32.90 -6.77 5.73
N LEU A 126 -31.69 -7.01 5.20
CA LEU A 126 -31.39 -8.21 4.42
C LEU A 126 -31.43 -9.50 5.27
N GLN A 127 -30.99 -9.44 6.53
CA GLN A 127 -31.12 -10.56 7.47
C GLN A 127 -32.60 -10.86 7.77
N GLU A 128 -33.43 -9.84 7.95
CA GLU A 128 -34.86 -10.00 8.16
C GLU A 128 -35.55 -10.59 6.92
N LEU A 129 -35.20 -10.13 5.72
CA LEU A 129 -35.71 -10.72 4.47
C LEU A 129 -35.35 -12.20 4.34
N LEU A 130 -34.12 -12.57 4.68
CA LEU A 130 -33.69 -13.96 4.72
C LEU A 130 -34.55 -14.79 5.70
N LEU A 131 -34.85 -14.25 6.89
CA LEU A 131 -35.65 -14.92 7.91
C LEU A 131 -37.10 -15.11 7.46
N VAL A 132 -37.73 -14.07 6.90
CA VAL A 132 -39.15 -14.07 6.56
C VAL A 132 -39.43 -14.83 5.27
N LYS A 133 -38.57 -14.67 4.25
CA LYS A 133 -38.75 -15.36 2.96
C LYS A 133 -38.18 -16.77 2.95
N GLY A 134 -37.20 -17.07 3.81
CA GLY A 134 -36.51 -18.36 3.83
C GLY A 134 -35.67 -18.65 2.57
N ASP A 135 -35.50 -17.66 1.68
CA ASP A 135 -34.71 -17.82 0.45
C ASP A 135 -33.22 -17.66 0.75
N SER A 136 -32.48 -18.76 0.60
CA SER A 136 -31.03 -18.78 0.82
C SER A 136 -30.26 -17.85 -0.13
N GLY A 137 -30.85 -17.41 -1.24
CA GLY A 137 -30.28 -16.40 -2.14
C GLY A 137 -29.91 -15.08 -1.44
N TYR A 138 -30.65 -14.69 -0.40
CA TYR A 138 -30.34 -13.49 0.40
C TYR A 138 -29.01 -13.59 1.17
N LEU A 139 -28.49 -14.80 1.40
CA LEU A 139 -27.14 -14.97 1.97
C LEU A 139 -26.08 -14.35 1.07
N LEU A 140 -26.20 -14.50 -0.26
CA LEU A 140 -25.28 -13.89 -1.22
C LEU A 140 -25.44 -12.37 -1.25
N SER A 141 -26.66 -11.86 -1.08
CA SER A 141 -26.93 -10.42 -0.97
C SER A 141 -26.28 -9.80 0.27
N ILE A 142 -26.37 -10.48 1.43
CA ILE A 142 -25.72 -10.05 2.68
C ILE A 142 -24.19 -10.04 2.51
N ILE A 143 -23.60 -11.13 2.00
CA ILE A 143 -22.16 -11.24 1.78
C ILE A 143 -21.67 -10.14 0.82
N GLY A 144 -22.37 -9.95 -0.30
CA GLY A 144 -22.04 -8.95 -1.29
C GLY A 144 -22.20 -7.52 -0.76
N GLN A 145 -23.22 -7.25 0.06
CA GLN A 145 -23.43 -5.94 0.66
C GLN A 145 -22.33 -5.59 1.64
N ILE A 146 -21.98 -6.49 2.56
CA ILE A 146 -20.91 -6.28 3.53
C ILE A 146 -19.59 -6.00 2.82
N SER A 147 -19.25 -6.82 1.81
CA SER A 147 -17.99 -6.66 1.08
C SER A 147 -17.90 -5.28 0.41
N ARG A 148 -18.97 -4.83 -0.28
CA ARG A 148 -19.02 -3.49 -0.89
C ARG A 148 -18.95 -2.36 0.12
N SER A 149 -19.61 -2.50 1.27
CA SER A 149 -19.60 -1.47 2.31
C SER A 149 -18.23 -1.34 2.97
N ILE A 150 -17.49 -2.43 3.15
CA ILE A 150 -16.08 -2.40 3.59
C ILE A 150 -15.22 -1.66 2.54
N ASP A 151 -15.32 -2.02 1.26
CA ASP A 151 -14.54 -1.39 0.19
C ASP A 151 -14.80 0.14 0.11
N GLU A 152 -16.06 0.56 0.27
CA GLU A 152 -16.45 1.98 0.26
C GLU A 152 -15.90 2.73 1.48
N CYS A 153 -15.97 2.12 2.67
CA CYS A 153 -15.43 2.71 3.89
C CYS A 153 -13.90 2.85 3.84
N ASP A 154 -13.20 1.82 3.36
CA ASP A 154 -11.75 1.86 3.16
C ASP A 154 -11.36 2.99 2.17
N THR A 155 -12.10 3.10 1.07
CA THR A 155 -11.90 4.17 0.07
C THR A 155 -12.16 5.56 0.66
N ALA A 156 -13.21 5.71 1.46
CA ALA A 156 -13.56 6.98 2.10
C ALA A 156 -12.51 7.40 3.14
N LEU A 157 -12.01 6.46 3.96
CA LEU A 157 -10.92 6.71 4.90
C LEU A 157 -9.64 7.12 4.20
N ALA A 158 -9.22 6.41 3.15
CA ALA A 158 -8.03 6.76 2.37
C ALA A 158 -8.12 8.19 1.82
N LYS A 159 -9.26 8.58 1.26
CA LYS A 159 -9.50 9.96 0.79
C LYS A 159 -9.48 10.98 1.93
N GLY A 160 -10.02 10.63 3.10
CA GLY A 160 -9.94 11.47 4.29
C GLY A 160 -8.50 11.73 4.72
N PHE A 161 -7.65 10.70 4.68
CA PHE A 161 -6.22 10.83 4.92
C PHE A 161 -5.52 11.66 3.86
N ASP A 162 -5.84 11.48 2.58
CA ASP A 162 -5.29 12.31 1.51
C ASP A 162 -5.66 13.78 1.69
N MET A 163 -6.92 14.08 2.06
CA MET A 163 -7.38 15.43 2.37
C MET A 163 -6.62 16.02 3.57
N PHE A 164 -6.46 15.25 4.65
CA PHE A 164 -5.69 15.66 5.82
C PHE A 164 -4.22 15.93 5.49
N ASN A 165 -3.59 15.04 4.72
CA ASN A 165 -2.21 15.19 4.28
C ASN A 165 -2.03 16.42 3.37
N ALA A 166 -2.98 16.69 2.48
CA ALA A 166 -2.99 17.90 1.66
C ALA A 166 -3.13 19.19 2.50
N LEU A 167 -3.90 19.15 3.59
CA LEU A 167 -4.00 20.27 4.55
C LEU A 167 -2.70 20.49 5.33
N GLY A 168 -1.98 19.42 5.69
CA GLY A 168 -0.68 19.50 6.38
C GLY A 168 0.48 19.92 5.46
N ALA A 169 0.49 19.48 4.20
CA ALA A 169 1.54 19.78 3.22
C ALA A 169 1.37 21.13 2.49
N GLY A 170 0.19 21.74 2.59
CA GLY A 170 -0.23 22.88 1.74
C GLY A 170 0.36 24.25 2.07
N SER A 171 1.11 24.43 3.15
CA SER A 171 1.86 25.67 3.35
C SER A 171 3.04 25.47 4.29
N ALA A 172 4.25 25.49 3.74
CA ALA A 172 5.41 25.84 4.56
C ALA A 172 5.09 27.18 5.25
N PRO A 173 5.35 27.33 6.56
CA PRO A 173 5.11 28.59 7.24
C PRO A 173 5.85 29.70 6.48
N THR A 174 5.15 30.80 6.20
CA THR A 174 5.76 31.93 5.48
C THR A 174 6.05 33.06 6.46
N PRO A 175 7.26 33.67 6.41
CA PRO A 175 7.57 34.81 7.25
C PRO A 175 6.74 36.01 6.79
N ILE A 176 6.12 36.73 7.72
CA ILE A 176 5.35 37.95 7.43
C ILE A 176 6.32 39.13 7.32
N PRO A 177 6.49 39.78 6.14
CA PRO A 177 7.36 40.94 6.01
C PRO A 177 6.73 42.14 6.73
N ILE A 178 7.42 42.67 7.75
CA ILE A 178 7.00 43.92 8.40
C ILE A 178 7.47 45.09 7.54
N LEU A 179 6.55 45.67 6.77
CA LEU A 179 6.77 46.90 6.00
C LEU A 179 6.54 48.12 6.90
N GLY A 180 7.63 48.71 7.40
CA GLY A 180 7.64 50.07 7.96
C GLY A 180 7.96 50.16 9.46
N ASP A 181 9.05 50.87 9.74
CA ASP A 181 9.54 51.44 11.01
C ASP A 181 10.26 50.58 12.06
N PRO A 182 11.31 51.14 12.71
CA PRO A 182 12.23 50.42 13.57
C PRO A 182 11.68 50.37 15.00
N ILE A 183 10.76 49.46 15.26
CA ILE A 183 10.45 49.05 16.64
C ILE A 183 11.23 47.77 16.93
N PRO A 184 12.20 47.78 17.87
CA PRO A 184 12.96 46.60 18.20
C PRO A 184 12.23 45.79 19.27
N ILE A 185 11.27 44.91 18.94
CA ILE A 185 11.08 43.71 19.77
C ILE A 185 10.41 42.54 19.00
N LEU A 186 10.86 41.32 19.37
CA LEU A 186 10.16 40.02 19.41
C LEU A 186 9.98 39.24 18.09
N GLY A 187 10.86 38.24 17.89
CA GLY A 187 10.63 36.94 17.25
C GLY A 187 10.04 36.91 15.84
N ASP A 188 10.65 36.16 14.93
CA ASP A 188 10.11 35.94 13.58
C ASP A 188 8.64 35.49 13.66
N ILE A 189 7.74 36.27 13.04
CA ILE A 189 6.30 35.98 12.99
C ILE A 189 6.03 35.20 11.71
N TRP A 190 5.40 34.04 11.86
CA TRP A 190 5.09 33.12 10.78
C TRP A 190 3.59 32.97 10.58
N SER A 191 3.18 32.83 9.34
CA SER A 191 1.79 32.58 8.96
C SER A 191 1.63 31.20 8.34
N TRP A 192 0.57 30.49 8.73
CA TRP A 192 0.16 29.20 8.17
C TRP A 192 -1.34 29.19 7.92
N ILE A 193 -1.80 28.60 6.81
CA ILE A 193 -3.23 28.52 6.49
C ILE A 193 -3.68 27.08 6.65
N PHE A 194 -4.63 26.86 7.55
CA PHE A 194 -5.27 25.57 7.75
C PHE A 194 -6.77 25.69 7.56
N ASN A 195 -7.32 24.87 6.67
CA ASN A 195 -8.76 24.86 6.36
C ASN A 195 -9.32 26.25 5.99
N GLY A 196 -8.54 27.04 5.24
CA GLY A 196 -8.90 28.41 4.84
C GLY A 196 -8.80 29.46 5.95
N VAL A 197 -8.36 29.09 7.15
CA VAL A 197 -8.14 30.01 8.28
C VAL A 197 -6.65 30.30 8.42
N GLN A 198 -6.30 31.59 8.44
CA GLN A 198 -4.93 32.03 8.68
C GLN A 198 -4.63 31.99 10.19
N GLN A 199 -3.60 31.24 10.56
CA GLN A 199 -3.02 31.16 11.91
C GLN A 199 -1.66 31.85 11.92
N THR A 200 -1.35 32.53 13.03
CA THR A 200 -0.07 33.23 13.22
C THR A 200 0.69 32.64 14.40
N TYR A 201 1.97 32.37 14.19
CA TYR A 201 2.86 31.78 15.17
C TYR A 201 4.06 32.71 15.41
N GLN A 202 4.58 32.73 16.63
CA GLN A 202 5.80 33.45 16.98
C GLN A 202 6.87 32.43 17.39
N GLY A 203 8.10 32.63 16.91
CA GLY A 203 9.24 31.79 17.28
C GLY A 203 10.19 31.54 16.10
N SER A 204 11.22 30.75 16.34
CA SER A 204 12.07 30.24 15.28
C SER A 204 11.29 29.33 14.32
N GLU A 205 11.76 29.19 13.08
CA GLU A 205 11.15 28.33 12.06
C GLU A 205 10.93 26.88 12.55
N ALA A 206 11.88 26.36 13.35
CA ALA A 206 11.79 25.02 13.92
C ALA A 206 10.68 24.92 14.98
N GLU A 207 10.56 25.91 15.86
CA GLU A 207 9.50 25.97 16.89
C GLU A 207 8.12 26.10 16.25
N VAL A 208 8.01 26.87 15.16
CA VAL A 208 6.75 27.01 14.41
C VAL A 208 6.37 25.72 13.70
N HIS A 209 7.31 25.02 13.07
CA HIS A 209 7.05 23.70 12.49
C HIS A 209 6.57 22.68 13.53
N GLU A 210 7.18 22.68 14.72
CA GLU A 210 6.75 21.79 15.81
C GLU A 210 5.34 22.14 16.32
N GLN A 211 5.01 23.43 16.45
CA GLN A 211 3.66 23.88 16.81
C GLN A 211 2.61 23.48 15.77
N ILE A 212 2.90 23.63 14.48
CA ILE A 212 2.01 23.21 13.38
C ILE A 212 1.82 21.69 13.41
N LYS A 213 2.89 20.92 13.62
CA LYS A 213 2.83 19.46 13.73
C LYS A 213 1.92 19.03 14.89
N ASN A 214 2.09 19.63 16.07
CA ASN A 214 1.27 19.34 17.24
C ASN A 214 -0.21 19.70 17.02
N TYR A 215 -0.49 20.80 16.32
CA TYR A 215 -1.85 21.17 15.94
C TYR A 215 -2.49 20.15 14.99
N CYS A 216 -1.76 19.70 13.97
CA CYS A 216 -2.24 18.68 13.03
C CYS A 216 -2.50 17.33 13.74
N LEU A 217 -1.61 16.92 14.64
CA LEU A 217 -1.79 15.73 15.49
C LEU A 217 -3.06 15.84 16.34
N GLY A 218 -3.24 16.96 17.05
CA GLY A 218 -4.45 17.18 17.86
C GLY A 218 -5.73 17.18 17.04
N PHE A 219 -5.71 17.72 15.81
CA PHE A 219 -6.85 17.64 14.89
C PHE A 219 -7.15 16.19 14.48
N LYS A 220 -6.12 15.41 14.10
CA LYS A 220 -6.30 13.99 13.75
C LYS A 220 -6.91 13.21 14.91
N GLU A 221 -6.37 13.39 16.12
CA GLU A 221 -6.85 12.73 17.35
C GLU A 221 -8.32 13.08 17.67
N GLN A 222 -8.75 14.31 17.38
CA GLN A 222 -10.10 14.77 17.70
C GLN A 222 -11.13 14.45 16.62
N GLU A 223 -10.75 14.54 15.34
CA GLU A 223 -11.71 14.52 14.22
C GLU A 223 -11.60 13.24 13.37
N MET A 224 -10.43 12.60 13.32
CA MET A 224 -10.21 11.43 12.47
C MET A 224 -10.19 10.11 13.23
N ASP A 225 -9.41 10.04 14.29
CA ASP A 225 -9.23 8.80 15.05
C ASP A 225 -10.55 8.24 15.60
N PRO A 226 -11.53 9.05 16.07
CA PRO A 226 -12.82 8.51 16.50
C PRO A 226 -13.62 7.84 15.37
N ILE A 227 -13.50 8.33 14.14
CA ILE A 227 -14.19 7.77 12.97
C ILE A 227 -13.50 6.47 12.54
N GLU A 228 -12.17 6.45 12.56
CA GLU A 228 -11.38 5.24 12.28
C GLU A 228 -11.69 4.13 13.30
N ASP A 229 -11.73 4.46 14.59
CA ASP A 229 -12.05 3.52 15.66
C ASP A 229 -13.48 3.01 15.57
N LEU A 230 -14.44 3.87 15.22
CA LEU A 230 -15.81 3.46 14.95
C LEU A 230 -15.87 2.46 13.79
N TYR A 231 -15.20 2.77 12.67
CA TYR A 231 -15.15 1.88 11.53
C TYR A 231 -14.54 0.52 11.87
N LYS A 232 -13.43 0.48 12.61
CA LYS A 232 -12.78 -0.77 13.04
C LYS A 232 -13.76 -1.70 13.76
N LYS A 233 -14.54 -1.15 14.71
CA LYS A 233 -15.53 -1.92 15.48
C LYS A 233 -16.68 -2.42 14.61
N VAL A 234 -17.26 -1.54 13.78
CA VAL A 234 -18.35 -1.91 12.86
C VAL A 234 -17.89 -2.96 11.86
N ARG A 235 -16.67 -2.83 11.33
CA ARG A 235 -16.05 -3.78 10.40
C ARG A 235 -15.93 -5.17 11.01
N GLN A 236 -15.49 -5.28 12.27
CA GLN A 236 -15.41 -6.58 12.97
C GLN A 236 -16.76 -7.28 13.01
N GLU A 237 -17.82 -6.57 13.40
CA GLU A 237 -19.19 -7.11 13.43
C GLU A 237 -19.67 -7.53 12.04
N TRP A 238 -19.44 -6.69 11.02
CA TRP A 238 -19.79 -7.03 9.65
C TRP A 238 -19.06 -8.27 9.13
N VAL A 239 -17.77 -8.41 9.46
CA VAL A 239 -16.99 -9.60 9.10
C VAL A 239 -17.60 -10.85 9.72
N ALA A 240 -17.92 -10.82 11.02
CA ALA A 240 -18.55 -11.95 11.71
C ALA A 240 -19.90 -12.34 11.06
N ILE A 241 -20.75 -11.36 10.74
CA ILE A 241 -22.02 -11.59 10.04
C ILE A 241 -21.79 -12.23 8.67
N ARG A 242 -20.80 -11.74 7.91
CA ARG A 242 -20.46 -12.24 6.58
C ARG A 242 -19.97 -13.68 6.64
N GLU A 243 -19.10 -14.02 7.59
CA GLU A 243 -18.61 -15.39 7.76
C GLU A 243 -19.73 -16.36 8.11
N GLY A 244 -20.63 -15.97 9.03
CA GLY A 244 -21.82 -16.74 9.34
C GLY A 244 -22.78 -16.89 8.13
N ALA A 245 -22.89 -15.86 7.28
CA ALA A 245 -23.66 -15.96 6.03
C ALA A 245 -22.97 -16.87 4.99
N LEU A 246 -21.65 -16.81 4.90
CA LEU A 246 -20.85 -17.64 3.99
C LEU A 246 -20.97 -19.12 4.32
N GLU A 247 -20.85 -19.49 5.59
CA GLU A 247 -21.01 -20.89 6.03
C GLU A 247 -22.43 -21.40 5.77
N ARG A 248 -23.45 -20.58 6.05
CA ARG A 248 -24.84 -20.93 5.70
C ARG A 248 -25.05 -21.08 4.19
N ALA A 249 -24.41 -20.24 3.38
CA ALA A 249 -24.53 -20.29 1.92
C ALA A 249 -23.89 -21.58 1.36
N LYS A 250 -22.72 -21.96 1.88
CA LYS A 250 -22.07 -23.24 1.54
C LYS A 250 -22.93 -24.43 1.96
N ALA A 251 -23.48 -24.40 3.17
CA ALA A 251 -24.36 -25.46 3.68
C ALA A 251 -25.64 -25.60 2.84
N ALA A 252 -26.17 -24.49 2.31
CA ALA A 252 -27.31 -24.47 1.39
C ALA A 252 -26.97 -24.90 -0.05
N GLY A 253 -25.70 -25.28 -0.33
CA GLY A 253 -25.26 -25.70 -1.66
C GLY A 253 -25.14 -24.55 -2.68
N LEU A 254 -25.11 -23.30 -2.22
CA LEU A 254 -24.99 -22.14 -3.11
C LEU A 254 -23.57 -22.02 -3.67
N ARG A 255 -23.47 -21.73 -4.96
CA ARG A 255 -22.18 -21.39 -5.58
C ARG A 255 -21.79 -19.97 -5.19
N VAL A 256 -20.90 -19.84 -4.20
CA VAL A 256 -20.36 -18.55 -3.79
C VAL A 256 -19.33 -18.05 -4.81
N PRO A 257 -19.49 -16.86 -5.41
CA PRO A 257 -18.49 -16.25 -6.28
C PRO A 257 -17.11 -16.15 -5.62
N ARG A 258 -16.02 -16.32 -6.37
CA ARG A 258 -14.65 -16.28 -5.81
C ARG A 258 -14.36 -15.00 -5.02
N GLY A 259 -14.84 -13.84 -5.48
CA GLY A 259 -14.67 -12.56 -4.78
C GLY A 259 -15.31 -12.51 -3.38
N PHE A 260 -16.23 -13.42 -3.08
CA PHE A 260 -16.94 -13.50 -1.80
C PHE A 260 -16.38 -14.58 -0.86
N GLN A 261 -15.32 -15.30 -1.27
CA GLN A 261 -14.72 -16.38 -0.49
C GLN A 261 -13.51 -15.95 0.36
N ALA A 262 -13.05 -14.71 0.23
CA ALA A 262 -11.91 -14.20 1.01
C ALA A 262 -12.22 -14.18 2.52
N VAL A 263 -11.26 -14.58 3.35
CA VAL A 263 -11.32 -14.55 4.82
C VAL A 263 -10.74 -13.22 5.29
N PHE A 264 -11.45 -12.49 6.16
CA PHE A 264 -10.98 -11.23 6.74
C PHE A 264 -10.41 -11.53 8.13
N THR A 265 -9.08 -11.57 8.29
CA THR A 265 -8.46 -11.83 9.60
C THR A 265 -8.31 -10.54 10.40
N GLU A 266 -8.41 -10.67 11.73
CA GLU A 266 -8.23 -9.58 12.68
C GLU A 266 -6.77 -9.10 12.70
N GLY A 267 -6.54 -7.78 12.52
CA GLY A 267 -5.22 -7.17 12.33
C GLY A 267 -5.04 -6.41 11.00
N ASP A 268 -6.11 -6.25 10.22
CA ASP A 268 -6.06 -5.78 8.84
C ASP A 268 -6.60 -4.34 8.70
N PRO A 269 -5.75 -3.30 8.68
CA PRO A 269 -6.14 -1.97 8.25
C PRO A 269 -6.29 -1.97 6.71
N GLY A 270 -7.53 -2.10 6.25
CA GLY A 270 -7.97 -1.71 4.91
C GLY A 270 -7.48 -2.57 3.74
N THR A 271 -8.08 -3.74 3.52
CA THR A 271 -7.93 -4.49 2.28
C THR A 271 -9.12 -4.29 1.35
N ALA A 272 -8.95 -3.34 0.44
CA ALA A 272 -9.49 -3.46 -0.91
C ALA A 272 -9.14 -4.85 -1.45
N ILE A 273 -10.14 -5.66 -1.81
CA ILE A 273 -10.08 -6.81 -2.74
C ILE A 273 -8.65 -7.35 -3.04
N GLY A 274 -8.03 -7.99 -2.05
CA GLY A 274 -6.69 -8.56 -2.15
C GLY A 274 -6.00 -8.52 -0.77
N GLY A 275 -5.97 -9.65 -0.06
CA GLY A 275 -5.23 -9.73 1.20
C GLY A 275 -3.78 -9.29 0.99
N TYR A 276 -3.30 -8.30 1.76
CA TYR A 276 -1.89 -7.93 1.73
C TYR A 276 -1.08 -9.14 2.21
N VAL A 277 -0.22 -9.68 1.34
CA VAL A 277 0.74 -10.73 1.70
C VAL A 277 1.90 -10.21 2.55
N PHE A 278 2.04 -8.89 2.67
CA PHE A 278 2.99 -8.16 3.50
C PHE A 278 2.44 -6.75 3.76
N ALA A 279 2.49 -6.26 5.01
CA ALA A 279 2.08 -4.90 5.37
C ALA A 279 3.01 -4.30 6.44
N GLU A 280 3.42 -3.05 6.23
CA GLU A 280 4.11 -2.21 7.22
C GLU A 280 3.19 -0.99 7.47
N GLY A 281 2.50 -0.96 8.61
CA GLY A 281 1.47 0.03 8.94
C GLY A 281 2.03 1.31 9.57
N PHE A 282 1.28 2.42 9.56
CA PHE A 282 1.74 3.69 10.14
C PHE A 282 1.78 3.67 11.69
N PRO A 283 2.85 4.19 12.34
CA PRO A 283 4.10 4.64 11.73
C PRO A 283 4.95 3.45 11.27
N GLY A 284 5.21 3.38 9.96
CA GLY A 284 5.96 2.30 9.37
C GLY A 284 7.45 2.55 9.54
N SER A 285 8.21 1.49 9.80
CA SER A 285 9.68 1.54 9.84
C SER A 285 10.31 1.46 8.45
N GLY A 286 9.48 1.46 7.40
CA GLY A 286 9.91 1.21 6.03
C GLY A 286 10.08 -0.28 5.75
N ILE A 287 10.84 -0.61 4.70
CA ILE A 287 11.04 -2.00 4.26
C ILE A 287 12.48 -2.25 3.86
N ALA A 288 13.05 -3.37 4.33
CA ALA A 288 14.45 -3.74 4.09
C ALA A 288 15.48 -2.67 4.53
N GLY A 289 15.08 -1.72 5.39
CA GLY A 289 15.86 -0.56 5.82
C GLY A 289 15.56 0.76 5.09
N PHE A 290 14.72 0.75 4.04
CA PHE A 290 14.35 1.94 3.27
C PHE A 290 13.16 2.57 3.96
N ASP A 291 13.31 3.79 4.48
CA ASP A 291 12.36 4.39 5.42
C ASP A 291 10.95 4.64 4.84
N LEU A 292 10.80 4.81 3.52
CA LEU A 292 9.55 5.18 2.84
C LEU A 292 8.86 6.44 3.41
N LEU A 293 9.61 7.34 4.05
CA LEU A 293 9.08 8.53 4.72
C LEU A 293 8.96 9.75 3.81
N SER A 294 9.56 9.73 2.62
CA SER A 294 9.58 10.88 1.70
C SER A 294 8.46 10.77 0.68
N PRO A 295 7.68 11.84 0.42
CA PRO A 295 6.60 11.82 -0.57
C PRO A 295 7.12 11.62 -2.01
N GLU A 296 8.43 11.76 -2.23
CA GLU A 296 9.10 11.47 -3.49
C GLU A 296 9.36 9.97 -3.70
N ASP A 297 9.22 9.14 -2.65
CA ASP A 297 9.53 7.71 -2.70
C ASP A 297 8.64 6.98 -3.69
N ARG A 298 9.28 6.15 -4.51
CA ARG A 298 8.62 5.37 -5.56
C ARG A 298 9.14 3.96 -5.55
N ALA A 299 8.29 3.02 -5.95
CA ALA A 299 8.62 1.61 -5.99
C ALA A 299 8.10 0.90 -7.25
N PHE A 300 8.76 -0.18 -7.64
CA PHE A 300 8.29 -1.11 -8.67
C PHE A 300 8.87 -2.51 -8.50
N ALA A 301 8.18 -3.52 -9.00
CA ALA A 301 8.66 -4.91 -8.98
C ALA A 301 9.75 -5.15 -10.04
N PHE A 302 10.74 -5.97 -9.72
CA PHE A 302 11.94 -6.17 -10.52
C PHE A 302 12.44 -7.62 -10.44
N ASP A 303 13.12 -8.09 -11.48
CA ASP A 303 13.80 -9.39 -11.54
C ASP A 303 15.32 -9.18 -11.45
N TYR A 304 15.82 -8.91 -10.25
CA TYR A 304 17.23 -8.56 -10.05
C TYR A 304 18.19 -9.70 -10.40
N ASP A 305 17.80 -10.96 -10.20
CA ASP A 305 18.64 -12.14 -10.39
C ASP A 305 18.41 -12.88 -11.72
N HIS A 306 17.64 -12.28 -12.63
CA HIS A 306 17.32 -12.82 -13.96
C HIS A 306 16.62 -14.20 -13.89
N SER A 307 15.85 -14.48 -12.83
CA SER A 307 15.19 -15.77 -12.64
C SER A 307 13.87 -15.90 -13.39
N GLY A 308 13.33 -14.80 -13.93
CA GLY A 308 11.98 -14.70 -14.48
C GLY A 308 10.92 -14.46 -13.40
N LYS A 309 11.32 -14.14 -12.16
CA LYS A 309 10.42 -13.87 -11.05
C LYS A 309 10.52 -12.40 -10.63
N LEU A 310 9.37 -11.78 -10.39
CA LEU A 310 9.27 -10.43 -9.84
C LEU A 310 9.25 -10.47 -8.31
N ASP A 311 10.26 -11.12 -7.73
CA ASP A 311 10.42 -11.30 -6.28
C ASP A 311 11.39 -10.28 -5.67
N HIS A 312 11.81 -9.27 -6.44
CA HIS A 312 12.52 -8.11 -5.93
C HIS A 312 11.67 -6.85 -6.08
N VAL A 313 11.86 -5.89 -5.18
CA VAL A 313 11.21 -4.58 -5.22
C VAL A 313 12.30 -3.52 -5.24
N VAL A 314 12.21 -2.61 -6.21
CA VAL A 314 13.05 -1.43 -6.28
C VAL A 314 12.37 -0.30 -5.52
N PHE A 315 13.15 0.47 -4.77
CA PHE A 315 12.75 1.74 -4.17
C PHE A 315 13.69 2.85 -4.67
N TYR A 316 13.16 4.01 -5.02
CA TYR A 316 13.99 5.15 -5.42
C TYR A 316 13.38 6.48 -4.98
N ARG A 317 14.26 7.45 -4.67
CA ARG A 317 13.89 8.81 -4.23
C ARG A 317 14.48 9.84 -5.21
N PRO A 318 13.71 10.27 -6.23
CA PRO A 318 14.08 11.37 -7.11
C PRO A 318 14.48 12.61 -6.32
N GLY A 319 15.43 13.38 -6.84
CA GLY A 319 15.94 14.60 -6.19
C GLY A 319 17.04 14.35 -5.15
N ASN A 320 17.22 13.11 -4.69
CA ASN A 320 18.13 12.77 -3.58
C ASN A 320 19.17 11.70 -3.93
N GLY A 321 19.16 11.17 -5.16
CA GLY A 321 20.14 10.18 -5.62
C GLY A 321 20.03 8.80 -4.97
N ALA A 322 18.93 8.51 -4.27
CA ALA A 322 18.73 7.23 -3.59
C ALA A 322 18.11 6.17 -4.50
N PHE A 323 18.64 4.95 -4.46
CA PHE A 323 18.14 3.80 -5.21
C PHE A 323 18.45 2.49 -4.47
N TRP A 324 17.43 1.71 -4.18
CA TRP A 324 17.50 0.48 -3.39
C TRP A 324 16.80 -0.65 -4.11
N ILE A 325 17.27 -1.88 -3.88
CA ILE A 325 16.65 -3.10 -4.40
C ILE A 325 16.57 -4.09 -3.25
N ALA A 326 15.36 -4.48 -2.88
CA ALA A 326 15.10 -5.46 -1.82
C ALA A 326 14.63 -6.78 -2.42
N LYS A 327 15.14 -7.89 -1.90
CA LYS A 327 14.71 -9.25 -2.26
C LYS A 327 13.67 -9.76 -1.27
N ASN A 328 12.57 -10.31 -1.77
CA ASN A 328 11.58 -11.04 -0.99
C ASN A 328 12.02 -12.51 -0.84
N LYS A 329 12.13 -13.00 0.39
CA LYS A 329 12.32 -14.41 0.74
C LYS A 329 11.16 -14.90 1.60
N GLY A 330 9.99 -15.05 0.99
CA GLY A 330 8.81 -15.61 1.67
C GLY A 330 8.19 -14.66 2.70
N GLY A 331 8.21 -13.35 2.43
CA GLY A 331 7.69 -12.30 3.31
C GLY A 331 8.78 -11.49 4.00
N GLU A 332 10.00 -12.02 4.10
CA GLU A 332 11.15 -11.29 4.63
C GLU A 332 11.88 -10.53 3.51
N PHE A 333 12.05 -9.23 3.68
CA PHE A 333 12.74 -8.36 2.72
C PHE A 333 14.12 -7.97 3.22
N SER A 334 15.14 -8.13 2.36
CA SER A 334 16.52 -7.72 2.65
C SER A 334 17.12 -6.98 1.45
N PRO A 335 17.94 -5.93 1.66
CA PRO A 335 18.53 -5.19 0.56
C PRO A 335 19.60 -6.05 -0.13
N VAL A 336 19.54 -6.09 -1.47
CA VAL A 336 20.58 -6.70 -2.34
C VAL A 336 21.37 -5.65 -3.11
N TYR A 337 20.87 -4.41 -3.12
CA TYR A 337 21.57 -3.20 -3.53
C TYR A 337 21.01 -2.04 -2.72
N ASP A 338 21.85 -1.22 -2.12
CA ASP A 338 21.44 -0.06 -1.35
C ASP A 338 22.32 1.15 -1.65
N GLN A 339 21.64 2.27 -1.92
CA GLN A 339 22.23 3.58 -2.05
C GLN A 339 21.28 4.61 -1.43
N GLY A 340 21.61 5.07 -0.22
CA GLY A 340 20.77 5.98 0.56
C GLY A 340 20.74 7.41 0.06
N GLN A 341 20.15 8.31 0.85
CA GLN A 341 20.10 9.75 0.57
C GLN A 341 21.51 10.35 0.41
N GLY A 342 21.65 11.28 -0.54
CA GLY A 342 22.95 11.85 -0.92
C GLY A 342 23.79 10.89 -1.77
N GLY A 343 23.18 9.81 -2.27
CA GLY A 343 23.78 8.86 -3.17
C GLY A 343 24.05 9.43 -4.57
N ASN A 344 24.75 8.65 -5.40
CA ASN A 344 25.13 8.98 -6.77
C ASN A 344 24.17 8.35 -7.80
N GLY A 345 22.96 7.97 -7.38
CA GLY A 345 21.95 7.29 -8.19
C GLY A 345 22.34 5.86 -8.59
N ILE A 346 22.09 5.42 -9.82
CA ILE A 346 22.36 4.04 -10.26
C ILE A 346 22.90 3.98 -11.69
N GLY A 347 23.88 3.12 -11.94
CA GLY A 347 24.39 2.88 -13.29
C GLY A 347 24.98 4.12 -13.99
N GLY A 348 25.39 5.13 -13.22
CA GLY A 348 25.87 6.42 -13.73
C GLY A 348 24.78 7.48 -13.93
N TYR A 349 23.51 7.14 -13.70
CA TYR A 349 22.40 8.09 -13.66
C TYR A 349 22.26 8.65 -12.24
N ASP A 350 22.29 9.98 -12.07
CA ASP A 350 22.45 10.64 -10.77
C ASP A 350 21.21 10.61 -9.84
N LEU A 351 19.99 10.53 -10.40
CA LEU A 351 18.72 10.64 -9.67
C LEU A 351 18.55 11.93 -8.85
N LEU A 352 19.24 13.02 -9.25
CA LEU A 352 19.23 14.30 -8.53
C LEU A 352 18.09 15.24 -8.92
N SER A 353 17.20 14.85 -9.84
CA SER A 353 16.03 15.65 -10.19
C SER A 353 14.74 15.02 -9.67
N LEU A 354 13.87 15.82 -9.06
CA LEU A 354 12.51 15.40 -8.67
C LEU A 354 11.68 14.89 -9.87
N ALA A 355 12.04 15.33 -11.08
CA ALA A 355 11.39 14.90 -12.31
C ALA A 355 11.79 13.49 -12.74
N ASP A 356 12.86 12.91 -12.17
CA ASP A 356 13.38 11.61 -12.58
C ASP A 356 12.34 10.49 -12.39
N ARG A 357 12.29 9.58 -13.35
CA ARG A 357 11.35 8.47 -13.43
C ARG A 357 12.12 7.19 -13.69
N SER A 358 11.67 6.09 -13.10
CA SER A 358 12.26 4.76 -13.29
C SER A 358 11.22 3.66 -13.35
N PHE A 359 11.46 2.63 -14.15
CA PHE A 359 10.63 1.43 -14.26
C PHE A 359 11.43 0.22 -14.78
N ALA A 360 10.92 -0.99 -14.57
CA ALA A 360 11.53 -2.22 -15.09
C ALA A 360 11.18 -2.49 -16.56
N PHE A 361 12.13 -3.03 -17.33
CA PHE A 361 12.00 -3.26 -18.77
C PHE A 361 12.70 -4.56 -19.19
N ASP A 362 12.14 -5.25 -20.18
CA ASP A 362 12.75 -6.42 -20.83
C ASP A 362 13.46 -5.97 -22.11
N TYR A 363 14.65 -5.40 -21.97
CA TYR A 363 15.40 -4.86 -23.11
C TYR A 363 15.86 -5.94 -24.09
N ASP A 364 16.22 -7.12 -23.57
CA ASP A 364 16.81 -8.21 -24.36
C ASP A 364 15.77 -9.17 -24.94
N HIS A 365 14.47 -8.88 -24.80
CA HIS A 365 13.35 -9.74 -25.25
C HIS A 365 13.39 -11.15 -24.65
N SER A 366 13.82 -11.24 -23.39
CA SER A 366 14.03 -12.50 -22.67
C SER A 366 12.79 -13.00 -21.93
N GLY A 367 11.74 -12.16 -21.83
CA GLY A 367 10.58 -12.36 -20.99
C GLY A 367 10.80 -11.96 -19.53
N LYS A 368 11.91 -11.30 -19.21
CA LYS A 368 12.33 -10.93 -17.85
C LYS A 368 12.40 -9.42 -17.69
N LEU A 369 11.78 -8.86 -16.65
CA LEU A 369 11.87 -7.43 -16.33
C LEU A 369 13.11 -7.15 -15.48
N ASP A 370 14.28 -7.36 -16.07
CA ASP A 370 15.60 -7.39 -15.41
C ASP A 370 16.52 -6.21 -15.82
N HIS A 371 15.99 -5.24 -16.57
CA HIS A 371 16.62 -3.94 -16.82
C HIS A 371 15.83 -2.82 -16.16
N VAL A 372 16.53 -1.77 -15.75
CA VAL A 372 15.96 -0.54 -15.20
C VAL A 372 16.05 0.56 -16.25
N VAL A 373 14.93 1.12 -16.65
CA VAL A 373 14.88 2.33 -17.46
C VAL A 373 14.85 3.53 -16.54
N LEU A 374 15.66 4.56 -16.82
CA LEU A 374 15.63 5.84 -16.13
C LEU A 374 15.48 6.98 -17.14
N TYR A 375 14.63 7.95 -16.86
CA TYR A 375 14.47 9.11 -17.74
C TYR A 375 14.08 10.37 -16.97
N ARG A 376 14.42 11.52 -17.57
CA ARG A 376 14.07 12.85 -17.05
C ARG A 376 13.18 13.59 -18.05
N PRO A 377 11.87 13.69 -17.80
CA PRO A 377 10.94 14.44 -18.63
C PRO A 377 11.44 15.86 -18.94
N GLY A 378 11.20 16.32 -20.17
CA GLY A 378 11.57 17.66 -20.61
C GLY A 378 13.04 17.89 -20.93
N THR A 379 13.92 16.89 -20.70
CA THR A 379 15.38 17.04 -20.93
C THR A 379 15.94 16.16 -22.05
N GLY A 380 15.17 15.19 -22.54
CA GLY A 380 15.63 14.21 -23.52
C GLY A 380 16.57 13.14 -22.97
N ILE A 381 16.82 13.13 -21.65
CA ILE A 381 17.63 12.10 -21.00
C ILE A 381 16.82 10.80 -20.86
N PHE A 382 17.37 9.71 -21.39
CA PHE A 382 16.81 8.36 -21.31
C PHE A 382 17.93 7.32 -21.25
N TRP A 383 17.90 6.45 -20.25
CA TRP A 383 18.93 5.46 -19.94
C TRP A 383 18.28 4.10 -19.72
N ILE A 384 18.97 3.04 -20.11
CA ILE A 384 18.60 1.67 -19.78
C ILE A 384 19.81 1.05 -19.08
N VAL A 385 19.63 0.69 -17.82
CA VAL A 385 20.65 0.14 -16.94
C VAL A 385 20.31 -1.32 -16.68
N LYS A 386 21.25 -2.22 -16.96
CA LYS A 386 21.10 -3.63 -16.66
C LYS A 386 21.87 -3.97 -15.38
N ASN A 387 21.24 -4.70 -14.45
CA ASN A 387 22.03 -5.44 -13.47
C ASN A 387 22.67 -6.61 -14.21
N ASN A 388 23.97 -6.78 -14.15
CA ASN A 388 24.63 -7.86 -14.88
C ASN A 388 25.00 -9.04 -14.02
N GLY A 389 24.40 -9.12 -12.82
CA GLY A 389 24.38 -10.27 -11.94
C GLY A 389 25.62 -11.15 -12.04
N ASP A 390 26.59 -10.79 -11.21
CA ASP A 390 27.49 -11.69 -10.50
C ASP A 390 28.59 -12.45 -11.25
N ASP A 391 29.64 -12.70 -10.48
CA ASP A 391 30.80 -13.49 -10.85
C ASP A 391 30.34 -14.84 -11.44
N ARG A 392 30.70 -15.07 -12.69
CA ARG A 392 30.41 -16.32 -13.38
C ARG A 392 31.51 -17.31 -13.10
N ALA A 393 31.14 -18.57 -12.91
CA ALA A 393 32.09 -19.61 -12.60
C ALA A 393 32.05 -20.80 -13.55
N PHE A 394 33.21 -21.41 -13.79
CA PHE A 394 33.32 -22.68 -14.48
C PHE A 394 34.51 -23.49 -13.96
N ALA A 395 34.39 -24.82 -14.02
CA ALA A 395 35.46 -25.72 -13.65
C ALA A 395 36.58 -25.68 -14.71
N PHE A 396 37.82 -25.68 -14.26
CA PHE A 396 39.02 -25.42 -15.07
C PHE A 396 40.18 -26.30 -14.57
N ASP A 397 41.15 -26.57 -15.45
CA ASP A 397 42.38 -27.29 -15.12
C ASP A 397 43.58 -26.35 -15.25
N TYR A 398 43.77 -25.49 -14.25
CA TYR A 398 44.78 -24.43 -14.31
C TYR A 398 46.22 -24.96 -14.28
N ASP A 399 46.46 -26.10 -13.62
CA ASP A 399 47.80 -26.69 -13.45
C ASP A 399 48.08 -27.85 -14.41
N HIS A 400 47.23 -28.03 -15.44
CA HIS A 400 47.39 -29.04 -16.48
C HIS A 400 47.47 -30.48 -15.94
N SER A 401 46.82 -30.74 -14.81
CA SER A 401 46.89 -32.02 -14.12
C SER A 401 45.94 -33.08 -14.69
N GLY A 402 45.08 -32.70 -15.64
CA GLY A 402 43.96 -33.50 -16.15
C GLY A 402 42.74 -33.48 -15.23
N LYS A 403 42.75 -32.66 -14.17
CA LYS A 403 41.67 -32.57 -13.19
C LYS A 403 41.01 -31.20 -13.24
N ARG A 404 39.68 -31.18 -13.23
CA ARG A 404 38.89 -29.93 -13.16
C ARG A 404 38.70 -29.49 -11.71
N ASP A 405 39.79 -29.46 -10.94
CA ASP A 405 39.81 -29.12 -9.52
C ASP A 405 40.09 -27.63 -9.27
N HIS A 406 40.11 -26.81 -10.33
CA HIS A 406 40.10 -25.36 -10.24
C HIS A 406 38.74 -24.80 -10.66
N VAL A 407 38.40 -23.63 -10.14
CA VAL A 407 37.21 -22.87 -10.52
C VAL A 407 37.65 -21.48 -10.93
N VAL A 408 37.31 -21.09 -12.15
CA VAL A 408 37.43 -19.71 -12.61
C VAL A 408 36.22 -18.93 -12.08
N PHE A 409 36.42 -17.69 -11.64
CA PHE A 409 35.38 -16.70 -11.42
C PHE A 409 35.65 -15.48 -12.32
N TYR A 410 34.66 -14.95 -13.02
CA TYR A 410 34.84 -13.75 -13.84
C TYR A 410 33.62 -12.84 -13.86
N ARG A 411 33.86 -11.52 -13.90
CA ARG A 411 32.82 -10.50 -13.91
C ARG A 411 32.86 -9.68 -15.20
N PRO A 412 31.98 -10.00 -16.18
CA PRO A 412 31.88 -9.21 -17.40
C PRO A 412 31.34 -7.80 -17.09
N GLY A 413 31.81 -6.79 -17.83
CA GLY A 413 31.56 -5.38 -17.56
C GLY A 413 32.46 -4.72 -16.53
N LYS A 414 33.00 -5.50 -15.60
CA LYS A 414 33.91 -5.02 -14.55
C LYS A 414 35.34 -5.47 -14.73
N GLY A 415 35.59 -6.27 -15.78
CA GLY A 415 36.92 -6.75 -16.14
C GLY A 415 37.59 -7.64 -15.09
N ALA A 416 36.84 -8.20 -14.14
CA ALA A 416 37.41 -9.02 -13.07
C ALA A 416 37.55 -10.48 -13.50
N PHE A 417 38.65 -11.13 -13.11
CA PHE A 417 38.92 -12.54 -13.37
C PHE A 417 39.78 -13.14 -12.24
N TRP A 418 39.42 -14.33 -11.79
CA TRP A 418 40.00 -15.01 -10.63
C TRP A 418 40.02 -16.51 -10.89
N ILE A 419 40.93 -17.22 -10.24
CA ILE A 419 40.99 -18.68 -10.26
C ILE A 419 41.24 -19.15 -8.84
N ALA A 420 40.43 -20.09 -8.37
CA ALA A 420 40.61 -20.76 -7.09
C ALA A 420 40.86 -22.25 -7.29
N LYS A 421 41.78 -22.82 -6.52
CA LYS A 421 42.03 -24.27 -6.46
C LYS A 421 41.25 -24.88 -5.31
N ASN A 422 40.57 -25.99 -5.58
CA ASN A 422 39.94 -26.83 -4.56
C ASN A 422 40.96 -27.85 -4.02
N LYS A 423 41.19 -27.85 -2.71
CA LYS A 423 42.00 -28.86 -2.02
C LYS A 423 41.19 -29.50 -0.90
N GLY A 424 40.42 -30.52 -1.24
CA GLY A 424 39.64 -31.30 -0.26
C GLY A 424 38.39 -30.58 0.28
N GLY A 425 37.80 -29.67 -0.50
CA GLY A 425 36.63 -28.87 -0.13
C GLY A 425 36.95 -27.41 0.22
N GLU A 426 38.22 -27.09 0.47
CA GLU A 426 38.69 -25.73 0.71
C GLU A 426 39.17 -25.08 -0.59
N PHE A 427 38.75 -23.84 -0.84
CA PHE A 427 39.12 -23.07 -2.02
C PHE A 427 40.14 -21.99 -1.68
N SER A 428 41.29 -21.98 -2.36
CA SER A 428 42.32 -20.94 -2.23
C SER A 428 42.62 -20.28 -3.58
N PRO A 429 42.76 -18.95 -3.66
CA PRO A 429 43.04 -18.26 -4.92
C PRO A 429 44.43 -18.64 -5.44
N VAL A 430 44.51 -19.05 -6.71
CA VAL A 430 45.77 -19.25 -7.46
C VAL A 430 46.01 -18.16 -8.50
N TYR A 431 44.97 -17.39 -8.83
CA TYR A 431 45.07 -16.15 -9.61
C TYR A 431 44.02 -15.15 -9.10
N ASN A 432 44.43 -13.90 -8.86
CA ASN A 432 43.56 -12.84 -8.37
C ASN A 432 43.97 -11.49 -8.98
N GLN A 433 43.05 -10.85 -9.71
CA GLN A 433 43.27 -9.54 -10.31
C GLN A 433 42.77 -8.36 -9.46
N GLY A 434 41.98 -8.61 -8.41
CA GLY A 434 41.33 -7.58 -7.57
C GLY A 434 40.02 -7.01 -8.15
N GLN A 435 39.34 -6.16 -7.38
CA GLN A 435 38.09 -5.49 -7.82
C GLN A 435 38.40 -4.36 -8.81
N GLY A 436 37.76 -4.37 -9.98
CA GLY A 436 37.95 -3.34 -11.04
C GLY A 436 38.95 -3.71 -12.14
N GLY A 437 39.19 -5.02 -12.37
CA GLY A 437 40.20 -5.52 -13.30
C GLY A 437 40.10 -5.03 -14.75
N ASN A 438 41.19 -5.18 -15.51
CA ASN A 438 41.29 -4.77 -16.92
C ASN A 438 41.03 -5.94 -17.88
N GLY A 439 40.37 -7.00 -17.41
CA GLY A 439 40.25 -8.28 -18.09
C GLY A 439 41.56 -9.08 -18.08
N ILE A 440 41.64 -10.15 -18.87
CA ILE A 440 42.76 -11.10 -18.81
C ILE A 440 43.34 -11.39 -20.19
N GLY A 441 44.67 -11.50 -20.28
CA GLY A 441 45.41 -11.76 -21.52
C GLY A 441 45.02 -10.84 -22.69
N GLY A 442 44.77 -9.56 -22.41
CA GLY A 442 44.36 -8.55 -23.40
C GLY A 442 42.85 -8.50 -23.69
N TYR A 443 42.08 -9.52 -23.29
CA TYR A 443 40.63 -9.50 -23.40
C TYR A 443 40.01 -8.74 -22.23
N LYS A 444 39.54 -7.51 -22.48
CA LYS A 444 39.16 -6.57 -21.41
C LYS A 444 38.01 -6.98 -20.49
N LEU A 445 37.18 -7.96 -20.90
CA LEU A 445 35.94 -8.31 -20.17
C LEU A 445 35.08 -7.07 -19.85
N ALA A 446 35.18 -6.03 -20.68
CA ALA A 446 34.59 -4.72 -20.42
C ALA A 446 33.11 -4.64 -20.83
N ARG A 447 32.60 -5.65 -21.54
CA ARG A 447 31.21 -5.70 -21.97
C ARG A 447 30.47 -6.79 -21.21
N LEU A 448 29.23 -6.50 -20.88
CA LEU A 448 28.33 -7.38 -20.14
C LEU A 448 28.02 -8.69 -20.87
N ALA A 449 27.98 -8.60 -22.20
CA ALA A 449 27.80 -9.72 -23.10
C ALA A 449 29.02 -10.65 -23.16
N ASP A 450 30.19 -10.24 -22.65
CA ASP A 450 31.39 -11.06 -22.69
C ASP A 450 31.14 -12.40 -21.95
N ARG A 451 31.50 -13.49 -22.60
CA ARG A 451 31.36 -14.87 -22.12
C ARG A 451 32.74 -15.52 -22.09
N ALA A 452 32.96 -16.43 -21.14
CA ALA A 452 34.16 -17.24 -21.03
C ALA A 452 33.82 -18.70 -20.71
N PHE A 453 34.62 -19.64 -21.20
CA PHE A 453 34.52 -21.06 -20.90
C PHE A 453 35.87 -21.76 -21.05
N ALA A 454 36.03 -22.92 -20.40
CA ALA A 454 37.22 -23.73 -20.52
C ALA A 454 37.23 -24.50 -21.86
N PHE A 455 38.39 -24.57 -22.51
CA PHE A 455 38.55 -25.11 -23.86
C PHE A 455 39.82 -25.97 -23.95
N ASP A 456 39.75 -27.06 -24.69
CA ASP A 456 40.90 -27.89 -25.07
C ASP A 456 41.34 -27.45 -26.48
N TYR A 457 42.20 -26.44 -26.54
CA TYR A 457 42.60 -25.84 -27.82
C TYR A 457 43.62 -26.69 -28.58
N ASP A 458 44.50 -27.38 -27.87
CA ASP A 458 45.63 -28.12 -28.44
C ASP A 458 45.39 -29.63 -28.55
N HIS A 459 44.19 -30.11 -28.23
CA HIS A 459 43.79 -31.50 -28.28
C HIS A 459 44.55 -32.38 -27.28
N SER A 460 44.98 -31.80 -26.15
CA SER A 460 45.65 -32.52 -25.07
C SER A 460 44.71 -33.40 -24.25
N GLY A 461 43.39 -33.13 -24.33
CA GLY A 461 42.37 -33.74 -23.47
C GLY A 461 42.13 -32.96 -22.16
N ASN A 462 42.90 -31.90 -21.91
CA ASN A 462 42.77 -31.04 -20.74
C ASN A 462 41.94 -29.80 -21.08
N LEU A 463 41.12 -29.32 -20.14
CA LEU A 463 40.38 -28.05 -20.29
C LEU A 463 41.16 -26.92 -19.63
N ASP A 464 42.33 -26.63 -20.18
CA ASP A 464 43.38 -25.77 -19.64
C ASP A 464 43.59 -24.46 -20.44
N TYR A 465 42.80 -24.22 -21.48
CA TYR A 465 42.67 -22.91 -22.13
C TYR A 465 41.36 -22.23 -21.73
N VAL A 466 41.35 -20.90 -21.74
CA VAL A 466 40.11 -20.13 -21.60
C VAL A 466 39.76 -19.48 -22.93
N ALA A 467 38.59 -19.83 -23.45
CA ALA A 467 38.00 -19.18 -24.60
C ALA A 467 37.06 -18.07 -24.15
N PHE A 468 37.21 -16.89 -24.76
CA PHE A 468 36.35 -15.72 -24.57
C PHE A 468 35.62 -15.39 -25.85
N TYR A 469 34.35 -15.02 -25.75
CA TYR A 469 33.59 -14.55 -26.91
C TYR A 469 32.62 -13.46 -26.54
N ARG A 470 32.30 -12.63 -27.54
CA ARG A 470 31.27 -11.60 -27.42
C ARG A 470 30.17 -11.85 -28.45
N PRO A 471 28.99 -12.31 -28.02
CA PRO A 471 27.83 -12.53 -28.88
C PRO A 471 27.55 -11.35 -29.80
N GLY A 472 27.20 -11.62 -31.05
CA GLY A 472 26.80 -10.61 -32.04
C GLY A 472 27.93 -9.77 -32.62
N THR A 473 29.18 -9.91 -32.16
CA THR A 473 30.30 -9.07 -32.63
C THR A 473 31.35 -9.81 -33.46
N GLY A 474 31.26 -11.14 -33.55
CA GLY A 474 32.29 -11.97 -34.17
C GLY A 474 33.61 -12.04 -33.39
N THR A 475 33.69 -11.47 -32.19
CA THR A 475 34.89 -11.52 -31.36
C THR A 475 35.00 -12.89 -30.67
N PHE A 476 36.11 -13.59 -30.90
CA PHE A 476 36.45 -14.86 -30.25
C PHE A 476 37.97 -14.90 -29.97
N TRP A 477 38.37 -15.20 -28.74
CA TRP A 477 39.75 -15.24 -28.28
C TRP A 477 39.98 -16.53 -27.52
N VAL A 478 41.16 -17.12 -27.64
CA VAL A 478 41.59 -18.26 -26.83
C VAL A 478 42.91 -17.88 -26.18
N ILE A 479 43.00 -18.04 -24.87
CA ILE A 479 44.17 -17.66 -24.08
C ILE A 479 44.83 -18.94 -23.57
N LYS A 480 46.09 -19.11 -23.97
CA LYS A 480 47.01 -20.14 -23.49
C LYS A 480 47.83 -19.51 -22.36
N GLU A 481 47.85 -20.15 -21.20
CA GLU A 481 48.63 -19.73 -20.02
C GLU A 481 48.17 -18.42 -19.36
N LEU A 482 47.65 -18.56 -18.14
CA LEU A 482 47.21 -17.46 -17.29
C LEU A 482 48.31 -17.16 -16.25
N GLU A 483 49.52 -16.81 -16.72
CA GLU A 483 50.68 -16.62 -15.82
C GLU A 483 50.45 -15.48 -14.81
N GLY A 484 50.49 -15.84 -13.53
CA GLY A 484 50.30 -14.95 -12.40
C GLY A 484 51.55 -14.15 -12.02
N ARG A 485 51.34 -12.94 -11.50
CA ARG A 485 52.15 -12.45 -10.37
C ARG A 485 51.29 -12.50 -9.13
N ILE A 486 51.47 -13.55 -8.33
CA ILE A 486 51.24 -13.50 -6.89
C ILE A 486 52.48 -12.84 -6.31
N VAL A 487 52.36 -11.62 -5.80
CA VAL A 487 53.32 -11.09 -4.82
C VAL A 487 52.51 -10.84 -3.55
N PRO A 488 52.95 -11.36 -2.38
CA PRO A 488 52.19 -11.29 -1.12
C PRO A 488 51.79 -9.87 -0.72
#